data_AF-A0A661AND1-F1
#
_entry.id   AF-A0A661AND1-F1
#
_cell.length_a   1.000
_cell.length_b   1.000
_cell.length_c   1.000
_cell.angle_alpha   90.00
_cell.angle_beta   90.00
_cell.angle_gamma   90.00
#
_symmetry.space_group_name_H-M   'P 1'
#
loop_
_entity.id
_entity.type
_entity.pdbx_description
1 polymer ?
#
loop_
_entity_poly.entity_id
_entity_poly.type
_entity_poly.pdbx_seq_one_letter_code
_entity_poly.pdbx_strand_id
1 'polypeptide(L)'
;MVFLFMLFSVTVEKLPFDSGKSIYVWTFSYEKDCHLFPEIEGFKKAEILRRERTIVLRIEGVMNGQPFEDERNLTEEEYSNIVSRVDVYLSTHKKLNREGWGLYLLATLEVGLVEWSPMGAIVTEKAELYPIFAAASFFAPMFLTRNVDITNGQAWFSWIMAHHAYLFGVSTSMLLLDSTNSKFIAGYMLGTGILGEIAGFKLARKWNLSMGSAEMYNHILLSSEIYGGLLANALFSGKQDLWDYLWTGALIGEIAGFTGWYMWGKDEYTFGDAIAYDSYGFLALLTSYATISSISNSVDDKWKSLIVLGMHAPMNLYGLKIFRNNQIPFTGG
;
A
#
# COMPACT_ATOMS: atom_id res chain seq x y z
N MET A 1 12.48 -61.45 -13.32
CA MET A 1 12.61 -61.16 -11.89
C MET A 1 13.36 -59.84 -11.76
N VAL A 2 12.64 -58.72 -11.72
CA VAL A 2 13.20 -57.36 -11.69
C VAL A 2 13.10 -56.88 -10.25
N PHE A 3 14.24 -56.68 -9.60
CA PHE A 3 14.31 -56.11 -8.25
C PHE A 3 14.04 -54.60 -8.33
N LEU A 4 12.87 -54.18 -7.84
CA LEU A 4 12.50 -52.78 -7.67
C LEU A 4 13.06 -52.32 -6.30
N PHE A 5 14.22 -51.67 -6.29
CA PHE A 5 14.69 -50.93 -5.12
C PHE A 5 13.93 -49.60 -5.07
N MET A 6 12.81 -49.55 -4.33
CA MET A 6 12.26 -48.26 -3.88
C MET A 6 13.21 -47.70 -2.81
N LEU A 7 14.07 -46.77 -3.22
CA LEU A 7 14.75 -45.88 -2.28
C LEU A 7 13.68 -44.97 -1.67
N PHE A 8 13.23 -45.28 -0.46
CA PHE A 8 12.51 -44.34 0.38
C PHE A 8 13.46 -43.19 0.71
N SER A 9 13.37 -42.08 -0.03
CA SER A 9 14.05 -40.85 0.34
C SER A 9 13.41 -40.33 1.62
N VAL A 10 14.16 -40.35 2.72
CA VAL A 10 13.76 -39.67 3.96
C VAL A 10 13.60 -38.19 3.64
N THR A 11 12.37 -37.67 3.71
CA THR A 11 12.09 -36.24 3.56
C THR A 11 12.61 -35.51 4.80
N VAL A 12 13.49 -34.55 4.57
CA VAL A 12 14.02 -33.65 5.61
C VAL A 12 13.38 -32.29 5.42
N GLU A 13 12.55 -31.87 6.37
CA GLU A 13 11.91 -30.54 6.39
C GLU A 13 12.72 -29.61 7.30
N LYS A 14 12.98 -28.37 6.89
CA LYS A 14 13.56 -27.35 7.79
C LYS A 14 12.45 -26.70 8.61
N LEU A 15 12.63 -26.64 9.93
CA LEU A 15 11.75 -25.94 10.85
C LEU A 15 12.35 -24.56 11.20
N PRO A 16 11.50 -23.55 11.43
CA PRO A 16 11.95 -22.21 11.81
C PRO A 16 12.35 -22.12 13.30
N PHE A 17 13.21 -21.17 13.61
CA PHE A 17 13.59 -20.78 14.96
C PHE A 17 12.60 -19.79 15.58
N ASP A 18 11.64 -19.25 14.82
CA ASP A 18 10.69 -18.24 15.25
C ASP A 18 9.25 -18.62 14.85
N SER A 19 8.25 -18.11 15.58
CA SER A 19 6.84 -18.36 15.24
C SER A 19 6.42 -17.69 13.94
N GLY A 20 7.13 -16.62 13.56
CA GLY A 20 6.95 -15.88 12.31
C GLY A 20 7.45 -16.60 11.06
N LYS A 21 8.12 -17.76 11.20
CA LYS A 21 8.72 -18.53 10.10
C LYS A 21 9.70 -17.73 9.24
N SER A 22 10.45 -16.83 9.86
CA SER A 22 11.41 -15.95 9.17
C SER A 22 12.86 -16.43 9.27
N ILE A 23 13.19 -17.26 10.26
CA ILE A 23 14.56 -17.71 10.55
C ILE A 23 14.65 -19.22 10.50
N TYR A 24 15.18 -19.78 9.41
CA TYR A 24 15.41 -21.23 9.27
C TYR A 24 16.84 -21.66 9.59
N VAL A 25 17.77 -20.71 9.63
CA VAL A 25 19.17 -20.93 9.96
C VAL A 25 19.58 -19.88 10.98
N TRP A 26 19.94 -20.34 12.17
CA TRP A 26 20.52 -19.50 13.20
C TRP A 26 21.99 -19.28 12.87
N THR A 27 22.44 -18.03 12.71
CA THR A 27 23.81 -17.72 12.28
C THR A 27 24.60 -17.09 13.41
N PHE A 28 25.93 -17.01 13.27
CA PHE A 28 26.79 -16.31 14.23
C PHE A 28 26.32 -14.87 14.55
N SER A 29 25.73 -14.16 13.57
CA SER A 29 25.20 -12.82 13.83
C SER A 29 24.04 -12.83 14.83
N TYR A 30 23.15 -13.82 14.76
CA TYR A 30 22.05 -13.94 15.72
C TYR A 30 22.55 -14.46 17.07
N GLU A 31 23.48 -15.41 17.05
CA GLU A 31 24.04 -16.00 18.27
C GLU A 31 24.82 -15.00 19.11
N LYS A 32 25.57 -14.09 18.46
CA LYS A 32 26.32 -13.03 19.15
C LYS A 32 25.43 -12.15 20.03
N ASP A 33 24.17 -11.95 19.62
CA ASP A 33 23.26 -11.01 20.29
C ASP A 33 22.29 -11.73 21.24
N CYS A 34 21.79 -12.91 20.86
CA CYS A 34 20.76 -13.64 21.60
C CYS A 34 21.33 -14.72 22.56
N HIS A 35 22.57 -15.17 22.35
CA HIS A 35 23.23 -16.21 23.15
C HIS A 35 22.34 -17.44 23.36
N LEU A 36 21.86 -18.04 22.26
CA LEU A 36 20.97 -19.20 22.31
C LEU A 36 21.75 -20.48 22.66
N PHE A 37 23.01 -20.58 22.23
CA PHE A 37 23.94 -21.70 22.40
C PHE A 37 25.27 -21.23 23.02
N PRO A 38 25.26 -20.64 24.23
CA PRO A 38 26.46 -20.09 24.86
C PRO A 38 27.53 -21.15 25.17
N GLU A 39 27.15 -22.42 25.20
CA GLU A 39 28.03 -23.56 25.44
C GLU A 39 28.94 -23.92 24.25
N ILE A 40 28.62 -23.42 23.04
CA ILE A 40 29.34 -23.79 21.81
C ILE A 40 30.40 -22.73 21.48
N GLU A 41 31.66 -23.05 21.79
CA GLU A 41 32.78 -22.25 21.35
C GLU A 41 32.84 -22.18 19.81
N GLY A 42 33.16 -21.01 19.25
CA GLY A 42 33.31 -20.83 17.81
C GLY A 42 32.05 -21.16 16.99
N PHE A 43 30.85 -20.94 17.54
CA PHE A 43 29.57 -21.15 16.86
C PHE A 43 29.56 -20.55 15.44
N LYS A 44 29.10 -21.33 14.45
CA LYS A 44 28.94 -20.87 13.06
C LYS A 44 27.47 -20.75 12.67
N LYS A 45 26.71 -21.83 12.81
CA LYS A 45 25.28 -21.86 12.53
C LYS A 45 24.56 -23.02 13.23
N ALA A 46 23.25 -22.92 13.33
CA ALA A 46 22.38 -24.02 13.71
C ALA A 46 21.14 -24.09 12.82
N GLU A 47 20.62 -25.30 12.62
CA GLU A 47 19.42 -25.60 11.84
C GLU A 47 18.52 -26.55 12.64
N ILE A 48 17.21 -26.35 12.57
CA ILE A 48 16.23 -27.29 13.12
C ILE A 48 15.62 -28.05 11.94
N LEU A 49 15.71 -29.38 11.99
CA LEU A 49 15.28 -30.28 10.94
C LEU A 49 14.21 -31.21 11.50
N ARG A 50 13.17 -31.48 10.72
CA ARG A 50 12.20 -32.55 10.99
C ARG A 50 12.50 -33.73 10.07
N ARG A 51 12.85 -34.86 10.69
CA ARG A 51 13.06 -36.16 10.04
C ARG A 51 11.96 -37.09 10.51
N GLU A 52 10.99 -37.36 9.65
CA GLU A 52 9.78 -38.14 9.99
C GLU A 52 9.03 -37.54 11.20
N ARG A 53 9.15 -38.15 12.39
CA ARG A 53 8.53 -37.72 13.65
C ARG A 53 9.52 -37.14 14.66
N THR A 54 10.78 -36.98 14.28
CA THR A 54 11.84 -36.48 15.15
C THR A 54 12.23 -35.06 14.74
N ILE A 55 12.36 -34.18 15.73
CA ILE A 55 12.96 -32.85 15.55
C ILE A 55 14.43 -33.00 15.93
N VAL A 56 15.31 -32.52 15.06
CA VAL A 56 16.76 -32.57 15.24
C VAL A 56 17.29 -31.16 15.17
N LEU A 57 18.04 -30.73 16.19
CA LEU A 57 18.87 -29.55 16.12
C LEU A 57 20.26 -29.96 15.66
N ARG A 58 20.70 -29.39 14.53
CA ARG A 58 22.07 -29.50 14.03
C ARG A 58 22.81 -28.21 14.34
N ILE A 59 23.96 -28.29 14.99
CA ILE A 59 24.81 -27.13 15.30
C ILE A 59 26.18 -27.35 14.66
N GLU A 60 26.70 -26.34 13.96
CA GLU A 60 28.05 -26.33 13.42
C GLU A 60 28.90 -25.24 14.14
N GLY A 61 30.12 -25.58 14.53
CA GLY A 61 31.01 -24.70 15.30
C GLY A 61 32.49 -25.09 15.22
N VAL A 62 33.27 -24.62 16.19
CA VAL A 62 34.70 -24.95 16.35
C VAL A 62 34.99 -25.25 17.81
N MET A 63 35.33 -26.50 18.12
CA MET A 63 35.66 -26.93 19.48
C MET A 63 37.12 -27.39 19.53
N ASN A 64 37.92 -26.85 20.46
CA ASN A 64 39.36 -27.13 20.56
C ASN A 64 40.14 -26.90 19.25
N GLY A 65 39.76 -25.87 18.48
CA GLY A 65 40.40 -25.53 17.21
C GLY A 65 40.06 -26.44 16.03
N GLN A 66 39.15 -27.41 16.19
CA GLN A 66 38.68 -28.30 15.12
C GLN A 66 37.21 -28.02 14.77
N PRO A 67 36.80 -28.15 13.49
CA PRO A 67 35.40 -28.10 13.11
C PRO A 67 34.60 -29.17 13.87
N PHE A 68 33.44 -28.78 14.38
CA PHE A 68 32.53 -29.67 15.09
C PHE A 68 31.12 -29.53 14.53
N GLU A 69 30.42 -30.65 14.42
CA GLU A 69 29.01 -30.73 14.08
C GLU A 69 28.32 -31.58 15.16
N ASP A 70 27.34 -30.99 15.84
CA ASP A 70 26.47 -31.69 16.80
C ASP A 70 25.12 -31.93 16.16
N GLU A 71 24.54 -33.10 16.43
CA GLU A 71 23.12 -33.36 16.18
C GLU A 71 22.48 -33.87 17.45
N ARG A 72 21.49 -33.13 17.95
CA ARG A 72 20.68 -33.54 19.10
C ARG A 72 19.20 -33.62 18.75
N ASN A 73 18.55 -34.69 19.21
CA ASN A 73 17.10 -34.79 19.12
C ASN A 73 16.47 -33.78 20.09
N LEU A 74 15.48 -33.03 19.61
CA LEU A 74 14.65 -32.16 20.41
C LEU A 74 13.30 -32.81 20.64
N THR A 75 12.78 -32.66 21.85
CA THR A 75 11.36 -32.80 22.14
C THR A 75 10.59 -31.59 21.58
N GLU A 76 9.28 -31.75 21.38
CA GLU A 76 8.40 -30.64 20.97
C GLU A 76 8.42 -29.49 22.00
N GLU A 77 8.61 -29.80 23.30
CA GLU A 77 8.74 -28.81 24.37
C GLU A 77 10.04 -28.00 24.24
N GLU A 78 11.18 -28.65 23.99
CA GLU A 78 12.45 -27.97 23.77
C GLU A 78 12.44 -27.10 22.51
N TYR A 79 11.84 -27.61 21.43
CA TYR A 79 11.63 -26.84 20.21
C TYR A 79 10.77 -25.58 20.48
N SER A 80 9.65 -25.74 21.16
CA SER A 80 8.77 -24.63 21.54
C SER A 80 9.48 -23.60 22.44
N ASN A 81 10.34 -24.05 23.35
CA ASN A 81 11.14 -23.18 24.21
C ASN A 81 12.17 -22.38 23.40
N ILE A 82 12.87 -23.02 22.47
CA ILE A 82 13.77 -22.33 21.53
C ILE A 82 13.01 -21.25 20.77
N VAL A 83 11.87 -21.61 20.17
CA VAL A 83 11.03 -20.67 19.41
C VAL A 83 10.58 -19.48 20.27
N SER A 84 10.14 -19.75 21.50
CA SER A 84 9.70 -18.71 22.44
C SER A 84 10.84 -17.75 22.82
N ARG A 85 12.05 -18.26 23.07
CA ARG A 85 13.23 -17.42 23.37
C ARG A 85 13.62 -16.53 22.20
N VAL A 86 13.61 -17.10 21.00
CA VAL A 86 13.89 -16.37 19.76
C VAL A 86 12.83 -15.30 19.53
N ASP A 87 11.56 -15.60 19.71
CA ASP A 87 10.47 -14.61 19.57
C ASP A 87 10.63 -13.44 20.57
N VAL A 88 11.01 -13.71 21.81
CA VAL A 88 11.31 -12.66 22.80
C VAL A 88 12.48 -11.80 22.35
N TYR A 89 13.57 -12.42 21.88
CA TYR A 89 14.72 -11.71 21.33
C TYR A 89 14.34 -10.84 20.11
N LEU A 90 13.60 -11.40 19.15
CA LEU A 90 13.15 -10.69 17.96
C LEU A 90 12.17 -9.56 18.30
N SER A 91 11.33 -9.73 19.32
CA SER A 91 10.42 -8.66 19.77
C SER A 91 11.17 -7.48 20.38
N THR A 92 12.30 -7.73 21.05
CA THR A 92 13.14 -6.71 21.70
C THR A 92 14.15 -6.08 20.75
N HIS A 93 14.58 -6.81 19.72
CA HIS A 93 15.58 -6.39 18.72
C HIS A 93 14.97 -6.20 17.34
N LYS A 94 13.64 -6.00 17.26
CA LYS A 94 12.92 -5.85 16.00
C LYS A 94 13.50 -4.67 15.23
N LYS A 95 14.31 -4.96 14.21
CA LYS A 95 14.68 -3.95 13.21
C LYS A 95 13.41 -3.55 12.51
N LEU A 96 13.11 -2.25 12.52
CA LEU A 96 11.96 -1.73 11.83
C LEU A 96 12.06 -2.09 10.35
N ASN A 97 11.00 -2.63 9.76
CA ASN A 97 10.93 -2.76 8.32
C ASN A 97 10.83 -1.34 7.73
N ARG A 98 11.82 -0.95 6.93
CA ARG A 98 11.95 0.41 6.37
C ARG A 98 12.06 0.41 4.85
N GLU A 99 11.67 -0.67 4.19
CA GLU A 99 11.73 -0.77 2.73
C GLU A 99 10.98 0.40 2.05
N GLY A 100 9.80 0.77 2.57
CA GLY A 100 8.97 1.83 2.01
C GLY A 100 9.24 3.21 2.59
N TRP A 101 10.20 3.34 3.51
CA TRP A 101 10.44 4.60 4.22
C TRP A 101 10.87 5.74 3.27
N GLY A 102 11.79 5.44 2.36
CA GLY A 102 12.25 6.42 1.37
C GLY A 102 11.13 6.86 0.43
N LEU A 103 10.34 5.89 -0.06
CA LEU A 103 9.17 6.14 -0.89
C LEU A 103 8.14 7.00 -0.15
N TYR A 104 7.83 6.68 1.10
CA TYR A 104 6.89 7.44 1.93
C TYR A 104 7.32 8.89 2.14
N LEU A 105 8.60 9.13 2.44
CA LEU A 105 9.12 10.50 2.59
C LEU A 105 9.12 11.28 1.27
N LEU A 106 9.48 10.62 0.16
CA LEU A 106 9.44 11.25 -1.16
C LEU A 106 8.01 11.60 -1.57
N ALA A 107 7.08 10.67 -1.37
CA ALA A 107 5.67 10.81 -1.65
C ALA A 107 5.04 11.97 -0.86
N THR A 108 5.28 12.04 0.45
CA THR A 108 4.75 13.12 1.30
C THR A 108 5.35 14.48 0.98
N LEU A 109 6.63 14.50 0.59
CA LEU A 109 7.31 15.69 0.09
C LEU A 109 6.72 16.16 -1.24
N GLU A 110 6.45 15.25 -2.15
CA GLU A 110 5.90 15.50 -3.49
C GLU A 110 4.46 16.04 -3.41
N VAL A 111 3.58 15.34 -2.69
CA VAL A 111 2.22 15.77 -2.34
C VAL A 111 2.22 17.18 -1.77
N GLY A 112 3.10 17.42 -0.81
CA GLY A 112 3.24 18.72 -0.18
C GLY A 112 3.69 19.77 -1.19
N LEU A 113 4.90 19.64 -1.74
CA LEU A 113 5.55 20.71 -2.50
C LEU A 113 4.92 20.98 -3.86
N VAL A 114 4.51 19.93 -4.57
CA VAL A 114 4.22 19.99 -6.01
C VAL A 114 2.72 20.10 -6.27
N GLU A 115 1.88 19.51 -5.43
CA GLU A 115 0.46 19.38 -5.73
C GLU A 115 -0.42 20.20 -4.79
N TRP A 116 -0.45 19.83 -3.51
CA TRP A 116 -1.47 20.32 -2.60
C TRP A 116 -1.08 21.64 -1.91
N SER A 117 0.20 21.96 -1.76
CA SER A 117 0.57 23.31 -1.31
C SER A 117 0.28 24.38 -2.36
N PRO A 118 0.62 24.20 -3.65
CA PRO A 118 0.18 25.12 -4.70
C PRO A 118 -1.34 25.23 -4.76
N MET A 119 -2.06 24.10 -4.71
CA MET A 119 -3.52 24.11 -4.72
C MET A 119 -4.08 24.88 -3.52
N GLY A 120 -3.52 24.69 -2.33
CA GLY A 120 -3.91 25.41 -1.12
C GLY A 120 -3.70 26.91 -1.26
N ALA A 121 -2.54 27.32 -1.78
CA ALA A 121 -2.25 28.72 -2.05
C ALA A 121 -3.20 29.35 -3.07
N ILE A 122 -3.58 28.60 -4.12
CA ILE A 122 -4.52 29.04 -5.16
C ILE A 122 -5.93 29.17 -4.58
N VAL A 123 -6.44 28.12 -3.95
CA VAL A 123 -7.80 28.07 -3.39
C VAL A 123 -8.01 29.12 -2.29
N THR A 124 -6.96 29.43 -1.53
CA THR A 124 -7.04 30.37 -0.41
C THR A 124 -6.60 31.79 -0.78
N GLU A 125 -6.08 31.98 -2.00
CA GLU A 125 -5.43 33.20 -2.49
C GLU A 125 -4.32 33.71 -1.55
N LYS A 126 -3.57 32.80 -0.92
CA LYS A 126 -2.54 33.10 0.09
C LYS A 126 -1.26 32.32 -0.14
N ALA A 127 -0.33 32.95 -0.86
CA ALA A 127 0.97 32.37 -1.16
C ALA A 127 1.80 32.07 0.10
N GLU A 128 1.62 32.82 1.19
CA GLU A 128 2.33 32.60 2.46
C GLU A 128 1.94 31.30 3.17
N LEU A 129 0.82 30.66 2.78
CA LEU A 129 0.42 29.36 3.29
C LEU A 129 1.17 28.21 2.60
N TYR A 130 1.70 28.41 1.39
CA TYR A 130 2.47 27.40 0.67
C TYR A 130 3.57 26.73 1.53
N PRO A 131 4.50 27.45 2.17
CA PRO A 131 5.54 26.80 2.98
C PRO A 131 4.97 26.07 4.21
N ILE A 132 3.82 26.50 4.72
CA ILE A 132 3.17 25.86 5.87
C ILE A 132 2.57 24.52 5.46
N PHE A 133 1.86 24.48 4.33
CA PHE A 133 1.36 23.23 3.75
C PHE A 133 2.51 22.29 3.45
N ALA A 134 3.53 22.76 2.73
CA ALA A 134 4.65 21.91 2.34
C ALA A 134 5.37 21.32 3.55
N ALA A 135 5.62 22.15 4.57
CA ALA A 135 6.24 21.69 5.81
C ALA A 135 5.34 20.69 6.55
N ALA A 136 4.04 20.98 6.67
CA ALA A 136 3.12 20.11 7.39
C ALA A 136 2.92 18.76 6.69
N SER A 137 2.77 18.75 5.36
CA SER A 137 2.65 17.54 4.54
C SER A 137 3.90 16.66 4.61
N PHE A 138 5.09 17.20 4.87
CA PHE A 138 6.30 16.39 5.04
C PHE A 138 6.58 16.02 6.51
N PHE A 139 6.65 17.02 7.39
CA PHE A 139 7.11 16.82 8.76
C PHE A 139 6.09 16.09 9.63
N ALA A 140 4.78 16.33 9.46
CA ALA A 140 3.79 15.64 10.28
C ALA A 140 3.82 14.12 10.03
N PRO A 141 3.78 13.64 8.77
CA PRO A 141 4.04 12.24 8.43
C PRO A 141 5.34 11.70 9.00
N MET A 142 6.45 12.37 8.74
CA MET A 142 7.78 11.94 9.17
C MET A 142 7.83 11.73 10.68
N PHE A 143 7.29 12.66 11.48
CA PHE A 143 7.29 12.53 12.94
C PHE A 143 6.35 11.43 13.44
N LEU A 144 5.20 11.24 12.81
CA LEU A 144 4.23 10.22 13.19
C LEU A 144 4.74 8.80 12.88
N THR A 145 5.59 8.67 11.88
CA THR A 145 6.05 7.36 11.41
C THR A 145 7.54 7.08 11.61
N ARG A 146 8.28 7.98 12.28
CA ARG A 146 9.72 7.82 12.55
C ARG A 146 10.12 6.58 13.34
N ASN A 147 9.20 5.88 13.99
CA ASN A 147 9.48 4.70 14.83
C ASN A 147 8.54 3.52 14.51
N VAL A 148 7.96 3.48 13.31
CA VAL A 148 7.08 2.39 12.87
C VAL A 148 7.62 1.70 11.64
N ASP A 149 7.23 0.44 11.47
CA ASP A 149 7.45 -0.31 10.24
C ASP A 149 6.70 0.38 9.09
N ILE A 150 7.38 0.59 7.96
CA ILE A 150 6.79 1.06 6.70
C ILE A 150 7.20 0.11 5.56
N THR A 151 6.20 -0.61 5.03
CA THR A 151 6.31 -1.38 3.79
C THR A 151 6.06 -0.51 2.56
N ASN A 152 6.42 -0.98 1.36
CA ASN A 152 6.14 -0.25 0.11
C ASN A 152 4.63 -0.03 -0.10
N GLY A 153 3.81 -1.04 0.19
CA GLY A 153 2.35 -0.92 0.08
C GLY A 153 1.75 0.07 1.10
N GLN A 154 2.30 0.12 2.32
CA GLN A 154 1.90 1.12 3.31
C GLN A 154 2.27 2.53 2.85
N ALA A 155 3.49 2.71 2.34
CA ALA A 155 3.94 4.00 1.82
C ALA A 155 3.04 4.50 0.70
N TRP A 156 2.81 3.64 -0.30
CA TRP A 156 2.04 3.95 -1.49
C TRP A 156 0.56 4.24 -1.19
N PHE A 157 -0.07 3.41 -0.37
CA PHE A 157 -1.47 3.62 -0.01
C PHE A 157 -1.69 4.87 0.86
N SER A 158 -0.72 5.22 1.70
CA SER A 158 -0.77 6.46 2.48
C SER A 158 -0.73 7.68 1.57
N TRP A 159 0.16 7.65 0.56
CA TRP A 159 0.25 8.68 -0.49
C TRP A 159 -1.08 8.84 -1.23
N ILE A 160 -1.67 7.72 -1.70
CA ILE A 160 -2.98 7.73 -2.36
C ILE A 160 -4.05 8.37 -1.45
N MET A 161 -4.19 7.87 -0.23
CA MET A 161 -5.20 8.38 0.70
C MET A 161 -4.99 9.85 1.08
N ALA A 162 -3.76 10.35 1.05
CA ALA A 162 -3.49 11.77 1.24
C ALA A 162 -4.13 12.61 0.12
N HIS A 163 -3.97 12.24 -1.16
CA HIS A 163 -4.56 12.96 -2.30
C HIS A 163 -6.07 13.04 -2.18
N HIS A 164 -6.70 11.88 -2.02
CA HIS A 164 -8.15 11.77 -1.90
C HIS A 164 -8.66 12.59 -0.71
N ALA A 165 -7.95 12.57 0.43
CA ALA A 165 -8.36 13.35 1.58
C ALA A 165 -8.09 14.87 1.45
N TYR A 166 -7.05 15.31 0.75
CA TYR A 166 -6.86 16.72 0.41
C TYR A 166 -7.98 17.20 -0.50
N LEU A 167 -8.31 16.41 -1.54
CA LEU A 167 -9.40 16.70 -2.46
C LEU A 167 -10.74 16.76 -1.75
N PHE A 168 -11.03 15.79 -0.88
CA PHE A 168 -12.19 15.78 0.00
C PHE A 168 -12.25 17.06 0.83
N GLY A 169 -11.11 17.49 1.39
CA GLY A 169 -10.99 18.73 2.16
C GLY A 169 -11.33 19.97 1.35
N VAL A 170 -10.81 20.09 0.12
CA VAL A 170 -11.15 21.18 -0.80
C VAL A 170 -12.65 21.15 -1.12
N SER A 171 -13.15 20.01 -1.59
CA SER A 171 -14.53 19.81 -2.02
C SER A 171 -15.53 20.18 -0.92
N THR A 172 -15.32 19.63 0.30
CA THR A 172 -16.21 19.91 1.43
C THR A 172 -16.09 21.34 1.93
N SER A 173 -14.90 21.94 1.89
CA SER A 173 -14.74 23.34 2.27
C SER A 173 -15.44 24.30 1.30
N MET A 174 -15.47 23.97 0.00
CA MET A 174 -16.20 24.72 -1.02
C MET A 174 -17.72 24.60 -0.83
N LEU A 175 -18.21 23.41 -0.44
CA LEU A 175 -19.64 23.13 -0.30
C LEU A 175 -20.25 23.64 1.02
N LEU A 176 -19.52 23.54 2.11
CA LEU A 176 -20.07 23.77 3.45
C LEU A 176 -19.81 25.18 3.98
N LEU A 177 -18.91 25.94 3.36
CA LEU A 177 -18.39 27.17 3.94
C LEU A 177 -18.45 28.30 2.93
N ASP A 178 -18.72 29.48 3.47
CA ASP A 178 -18.51 30.73 2.75
C ASP A 178 -17.04 30.78 2.30
N SER A 179 -16.84 30.77 0.97
CA SER A 179 -15.53 30.69 0.31
C SER A 179 -14.57 31.83 0.71
N THR A 180 -15.07 32.82 1.42
CA THR A 180 -14.32 33.96 1.96
C THR A 180 -13.38 33.61 3.13
N ASN A 181 -13.58 32.49 3.84
CA ASN A 181 -12.71 32.12 4.97
C ASN A 181 -11.52 31.22 4.58
N SER A 182 -10.58 31.81 3.84
CA SER A 182 -9.32 31.20 3.40
C SER A 182 -8.53 30.44 4.49
N LYS A 183 -8.51 30.93 5.74
CA LYS A 183 -7.81 30.25 6.85
C LYS A 183 -8.49 28.94 7.23
N PHE A 184 -9.81 28.90 7.20
CA PHE A 184 -10.55 27.69 7.51
C PHE A 184 -10.39 26.65 6.40
N ILE A 185 -10.55 27.07 5.13
CA ILE A 185 -10.32 26.19 3.97
C ILE A 185 -8.92 25.57 4.07
N ALA A 186 -7.91 26.41 4.34
CA ALA A 186 -6.54 25.94 4.51
C ALA A 186 -6.41 24.89 5.63
N GLY A 187 -6.93 25.20 6.82
CA GLY A 187 -6.84 24.31 7.97
C GLY A 187 -7.59 22.99 7.76
N TYR A 188 -8.75 23.04 7.09
CA TYR A 188 -9.56 21.87 6.81
C TYR A 188 -8.88 20.96 5.79
N MET A 189 -8.41 21.52 4.67
CA MET A 189 -7.68 20.81 3.63
C MET A 189 -6.40 20.15 4.17
N LEU A 190 -5.61 20.88 4.96
CA LEU A 190 -4.41 20.32 5.58
C LEU A 190 -4.75 19.22 6.60
N GLY A 191 -5.78 19.46 7.41
CA GLY A 191 -6.25 18.51 8.42
C GLY A 191 -6.74 17.20 7.80
N THR A 192 -7.57 17.27 6.75
CA THR A 192 -8.06 16.08 6.06
C THR A 192 -6.93 15.35 5.36
N GLY A 193 -6.01 16.04 4.67
CA GLY A 193 -4.84 15.42 4.03
C GLY A 193 -3.99 14.59 5.00
N ILE A 194 -3.60 15.17 6.13
CA ILE A 194 -2.83 14.46 7.18
C ILE A 194 -3.63 13.30 7.77
N LEU A 195 -4.92 13.48 8.05
CA LEU A 195 -5.77 12.42 8.58
C LEU A 195 -5.96 11.27 7.57
N GLY A 196 -6.11 11.60 6.27
CA GLY A 196 -6.20 10.65 5.17
C GLY A 196 -4.94 9.83 5.06
N GLU A 197 -3.77 10.45 5.15
CA GLU A 197 -2.50 9.76 5.11
C GLU A 197 -2.32 8.79 6.29
N ILE A 198 -2.63 9.23 7.52
CA ILE A 198 -2.60 8.38 8.72
C ILE A 198 -3.59 7.22 8.58
N ALA A 199 -4.79 7.50 8.08
CA ALA A 199 -5.80 6.49 7.82
C ALA A 199 -5.31 5.48 6.78
N GLY A 200 -4.73 5.95 5.68
CA GLY A 200 -4.11 5.12 4.66
C GLY A 200 -3.05 4.20 5.23
N PHE A 201 -2.08 4.74 5.98
CA PHE A 201 -1.06 3.94 6.64
C PHE A 201 -1.65 2.82 7.50
N LYS A 202 -2.61 3.18 8.37
CA LYS A 202 -3.26 2.22 9.28
C LYS A 202 -4.06 1.16 8.53
N LEU A 203 -4.78 1.56 7.48
CA LEU A 203 -5.58 0.66 6.66
C LEU A 203 -4.71 -0.29 5.85
N ALA A 204 -3.66 0.22 5.21
CA ALA A 204 -2.69 -0.59 4.48
C ALA A 204 -1.99 -1.61 5.38
N ARG A 205 -1.64 -1.21 6.60
CA ARG A 205 -1.11 -2.13 7.61
C ARG A 205 -2.13 -3.18 8.03
N LYS A 206 -3.37 -2.77 8.30
CA LYS A 206 -4.47 -3.68 8.71
C LYS A 206 -4.77 -4.71 7.63
N TRP A 207 -4.71 -4.33 6.36
CA TRP A 207 -5.02 -5.19 5.22
C TRP A 207 -3.79 -5.81 4.56
N ASN A 208 -2.60 -5.56 5.09
CA ASN A 208 -1.33 -6.03 4.55
C ASN A 208 -1.21 -5.76 3.03
N LEU A 209 -1.58 -4.55 2.60
CA LEU A 209 -1.63 -4.22 1.17
C LEU A 209 -0.25 -4.29 0.54
N SER A 210 -0.18 -4.92 -0.63
CA SER A 210 0.93 -4.76 -1.56
C SER A 210 0.85 -3.39 -2.26
N MET A 211 1.94 -2.96 -2.90
CA MET A 211 1.94 -1.75 -3.70
C MET A 211 0.95 -1.84 -4.88
N GLY A 212 0.81 -3.01 -5.51
CA GLY A 212 -0.14 -3.22 -6.60
C GLY A 212 -1.60 -3.18 -6.15
N SER A 213 -1.94 -3.78 -5.02
CA SER A 213 -3.29 -3.67 -4.45
C SER A 213 -3.59 -2.23 -4.01
N ALA A 214 -2.60 -1.50 -3.50
CA ALA A 214 -2.75 -0.09 -3.19
C ALA A 214 -3.01 0.75 -4.46
N GLU A 215 -2.25 0.53 -5.53
CA GLU A 215 -2.44 1.24 -6.80
C GLU A 215 -3.79 0.93 -7.46
N MET A 216 -4.23 -0.32 -7.44
CA MET A 216 -5.56 -0.69 -7.94
C MET A 216 -6.67 0.06 -7.18
N TYR A 217 -6.47 0.28 -5.88
CA TYR A 217 -7.40 1.06 -5.09
C TYR A 217 -7.42 2.54 -5.49
N ASN A 218 -6.25 3.15 -5.76
CA ASN A 218 -6.18 4.51 -6.29
C ASN A 218 -7.06 4.67 -7.53
N HIS A 219 -6.90 3.73 -8.48
CA HIS A 219 -7.65 3.73 -9.71
C HIS A 219 -9.17 3.63 -9.48
N ILE A 220 -9.62 2.77 -8.56
CA ILE A 220 -11.05 2.63 -8.22
C ILE A 220 -11.58 3.94 -7.64
N LEU A 221 -10.86 4.56 -6.71
CA LEU A 221 -11.29 5.84 -6.12
C LEU A 221 -11.37 6.93 -7.18
N LEU A 222 -10.28 7.14 -7.93
CA LEU A 222 -10.21 8.16 -8.99
C LEU A 222 -11.31 7.97 -10.04
N SER A 223 -11.52 6.74 -10.51
CA SER A 223 -12.58 6.44 -11.47
C SER A 223 -13.96 6.75 -10.89
N SER A 224 -14.20 6.38 -9.62
CA SER A 224 -15.50 6.59 -8.99
C SER A 224 -15.79 8.07 -8.77
N GLU A 225 -14.77 8.86 -8.40
CA GLU A 225 -14.84 10.31 -8.31
C GLU A 225 -15.20 10.93 -9.67
N ILE A 226 -14.48 10.56 -10.73
CA ILE A 226 -14.75 11.03 -12.10
C ILE A 226 -16.19 10.69 -12.51
N TYR A 227 -16.64 9.45 -12.26
CA TYR A 227 -18.01 9.05 -12.58
C TYR A 227 -19.04 9.84 -11.78
N GLY A 228 -18.77 10.11 -10.51
CA GLY A 228 -19.61 10.93 -9.65
C GLY A 228 -19.76 12.36 -10.18
N GLY A 229 -18.64 13.01 -10.53
CA GLY A 229 -18.63 14.35 -11.10
C GLY A 229 -19.32 14.43 -12.47
N LEU A 230 -19.06 13.47 -13.36
CA LEU A 230 -19.72 13.40 -14.66
C LEU A 230 -21.23 13.16 -14.55
N LEU A 231 -21.65 12.31 -13.60
CA LEU A 231 -23.07 12.06 -13.34
C LEU A 231 -23.75 13.33 -12.80
N ALA A 232 -23.10 14.04 -11.89
CA ALA A 232 -23.61 15.32 -11.41
C ALA A 232 -23.73 16.34 -12.56
N ASN A 233 -22.73 16.45 -13.43
CA ASN A 233 -22.82 17.33 -14.59
C ASN A 233 -24.00 16.95 -15.50
N ALA A 234 -24.21 15.66 -15.74
CA ALA A 234 -25.32 15.16 -16.56
C ALA A 234 -26.71 15.46 -15.97
N LEU A 235 -26.83 15.47 -14.64
CA LEU A 235 -28.10 15.70 -13.94
C LEU A 235 -28.41 17.18 -13.71
N PHE A 236 -27.37 18.01 -13.57
CA PHE A 236 -27.50 19.39 -13.10
C PHE A 236 -26.89 20.43 -14.05
N SER A 237 -26.56 20.08 -15.30
CA SER A 237 -26.09 21.04 -16.29
C SER A 237 -27.04 22.24 -16.42
N GLY A 238 -26.48 23.44 -16.58
CA GLY A 238 -27.24 24.69 -16.71
C GLY A 238 -27.84 25.24 -15.41
N LYS A 239 -27.55 24.63 -14.24
CA LYS A 239 -27.85 25.23 -12.94
C LYS A 239 -26.79 26.27 -12.57
N GLN A 240 -27.21 27.33 -11.88
CA GLN A 240 -26.31 28.40 -11.42
C GLN A 240 -25.24 27.85 -10.45
N ASP A 241 -25.59 26.83 -9.67
CA ASP A 241 -24.74 26.20 -8.66
C ASP A 241 -24.11 24.89 -9.19
N LEU A 242 -23.84 24.79 -10.50
CA LEU A 242 -23.29 23.57 -11.11
C LEU A 242 -22.03 23.06 -10.40
N TRP A 243 -21.14 23.95 -9.98
CA TRP A 243 -19.91 23.59 -9.27
C TRP A 243 -20.17 22.84 -7.97
N ASP A 244 -21.20 23.22 -7.22
CA ASP A 244 -21.57 22.52 -5.99
C ASP A 244 -22.06 21.11 -6.29
N TYR A 245 -22.82 20.95 -7.38
CA TYR A 245 -23.24 19.63 -7.83
C TYR A 245 -22.05 18.78 -8.27
N LEU A 246 -21.07 19.34 -8.99
CA LEU A 246 -19.87 18.62 -9.42
C LEU A 246 -19.05 18.11 -8.23
N TRP A 247 -18.78 18.98 -7.26
CA TRP A 247 -18.07 18.61 -6.03
C TRP A 247 -18.85 17.60 -5.19
N THR A 248 -20.16 17.76 -5.08
CA THR A 248 -21.03 16.78 -4.41
C THR A 248 -21.00 15.44 -5.13
N GLY A 249 -21.04 15.44 -6.46
CA GLY A 249 -20.96 14.26 -7.30
C GLY A 249 -19.64 13.52 -7.10
N ALA A 250 -18.52 14.24 -7.18
CA ALA A 250 -17.17 13.70 -6.93
C ALA A 250 -17.08 13.04 -5.55
N LEU A 251 -17.55 13.71 -4.49
CA LEU A 251 -17.57 13.18 -3.12
C LEU A 251 -18.43 11.90 -2.98
N ILE A 252 -19.64 11.90 -3.57
CA ILE A 252 -20.49 10.69 -3.57
C ILE A 252 -19.80 9.56 -4.34
N GLY A 253 -19.15 9.90 -5.45
CA GLY A 253 -18.33 8.99 -6.25
C GLY A 253 -17.22 8.35 -5.43
N GLU A 254 -16.41 9.15 -4.73
CA GLU A 254 -15.32 8.68 -3.87
C GLU A 254 -15.82 7.74 -2.76
N ILE A 255 -16.91 8.12 -2.06
CA ILE A 255 -17.55 7.28 -1.04
C ILE A 255 -18.03 5.95 -1.64
N ALA A 256 -18.64 5.99 -2.83
CA ALA A 256 -19.10 4.80 -3.54
C ALA A 256 -17.94 3.91 -3.97
N GLY A 257 -16.84 4.50 -4.46
CA GLY A 257 -15.61 3.80 -4.82
C GLY A 257 -14.98 3.10 -3.61
N PHE A 258 -14.85 3.82 -2.49
CA PHE A 258 -14.37 3.25 -1.23
C PHE A 258 -15.22 2.07 -0.77
N THR A 259 -16.54 2.25 -0.78
CA THR A 259 -17.49 1.23 -0.35
C THR A 259 -17.44 0.01 -1.28
N GLY A 260 -17.41 0.23 -2.59
CA GLY A 260 -17.33 -0.82 -3.60
C GLY A 260 -16.05 -1.63 -3.46
N TRP A 261 -14.92 -0.97 -3.25
CA TRP A 261 -13.66 -1.66 -2.98
C TRP A 261 -13.71 -2.45 -1.65
N TYR A 262 -14.22 -1.85 -0.57
CA TYR A 262 -14.30 -2.53 0.72
C TYR A 262 -15.13 -3.82 0.65
N MET A 263 -16.19 -3.81 -0.17
CA MET A 263 -17.07 -4.96 -0.39
C MET A 263 -16.47 -5.99 -1.35
N TRP A 264 -15.78 -5.58 -2.42
CA TRP A 264 -15.48 -6.46 -3.57
C TRP A 264 -14.03 -6.41 -4.10
N GLY A 265 -13.20 -5.48 -3.65
CA GLY A 265 -11.86 -5.20 -4.19
C GLY A 265 -10.69 -5.85 -3.45
N LYS A 266 -10.88 -7.04 -2.86
CA LYS A 266 -9.86 -7.70 -2.02
C LYS A 266 -8.90 -8.62 -2.77
N ASP A 267 -8.86 -8.53 -4.10
CA ASP A 267 -7.93 -9.30 -4.90
C ASP A 267 -6.48 -8.80 -4.71
N GLU A 268 -5.53 -9.70 -4.84
CA GLU A 268 -4.11 -9.36 -4.86
C GLU A 268 -3.69 -9.00 -6.29
N TYR A 269 -3.04 -7.84 -6.44
CA TYR A 269 -2.54 -7.35 -7.72
C TYR A 269 -1.03 -7.15 -7.63
N THR A 270 -0.33 -7.50 -8.72
CA THR A 270 1.06 -7.07 -8.88
C THR A 270 1.09 -5.57 -9.18
N PHE A 271 2.22 -4.92 -8.91
CA PHE A 271 2.37 -3.49 -9.21
C PHE A 271 2.29 -3.21 -10.72
N GLY A 272 2.84 -4.10 -11.55
CA GLY A 272 2.78 -3.98 -13.00
C GLY A 272 1.36 -4.11 -13.55
N ASP A 273 0.56 -5.05 -13.04
CA ASP A 273 -0.86 -5.17 -13.41
C ASP A 273 -1.62 -3.88 -13.07
N ALA A 274 -1.36 -3.32 -11.90
CA ALA A 274 -2.01 -2.10 -11.44
C ALA A 274 -1.64 -0.89 -12.30
N ILE A 275 -0.35 -0.68 -12.61
CA ILE A 275 0.09 0.39 -13.52
C ILE A 275 -0.50 0.21 -14.91
N ALA A 276 -0.50 -1.01 -15.44
CA ALA A 276 -1.01 -1.26 -16.78
C ALA A 276 -2.52 -0.97 -16.86
N TYR A 277 -3.26 -1.33 -15.82
CA TYR A 277 -4.67 -1.00 -15.69
C TYR A 277 -4.90 0.50 -15.52
N ASP A 278 -4.14 1.17 -14.65
CA ASP A 278 -4.27 2.61 -14.44
C ASP A 278 -3.94 3.40 -15.70
N SER A 279 -2.86 3.04 -16.41
CA SER A 279 -2.49 3.62 -17.71
C SER A 279 -3.58 3.43 -18.76
N TYR A 280 -4.21 2.25 -18.80
CA TYR A 280 -5.32 1.98 -19.69
C TYR A 280 -6.54 2.85 -19.35
N GLY A 281 -6.87 2.96 -18.07
CA GLY A 281 -7.97 3.79 -17.60
C GLY A 281 -7.72 5.28 -17.86
N PHE A 282 -6.52 5.78 -17.60
CA PHE A 282 -6.13 7.14 -17.92
C PHE A 282 -6.21 7.42 -19.43
N LEU A 283 -5.75 6.48 -20.27
CA LEU A 283 -5.92 6.58 -21.72
C LEU A 283 -7.39 6.60 -22.13
N ALA A 284 -8.24 5.77 -21.51
CA ALA A 284 -9.67 5.77 -21.74
C ALA A 284 -10.32 7.11 -21.36
N LEU A 285 -9.89 7.71 -20.25
CA LEU A 285 -10.33 9.03 -19.81
C LEU A 285 -9.93 10.11 -20.83
N LEU A 286 -8.64 10.16 -21.20
CA LEU A 286 -8.12 11.11 -22.18
C LEU A 286 -8.81 10.98 -23.53
N THR A 287 -9.04 9.74 -23.99
CA THR A 287 -9.75 9.48 -25.26
C THR A 287 -11.20 9.96 -25.19
N SER A 288 -11.87 9.71 -24.05
CA SER A 288 -13.24 10.18 -23.84
C SER A 288 -13.30 11.70 -23.80
N TYR A 289 -12.36 12.35 -23.11
CA TYR A 289 -12.24 13.81 -23.07
C TYR A 289 -11.95 14.42 -24.44
N ALA A 290 -10.98 13.88 -25.18
CA ALA A 290 -10.67 14.30 -26.54
C ALA A 290 -11.90 14.17 -27.47
N THR A 291 -12.65 13.07 -27.33
CA THR A 291 -13.90 12.87 -28.06
C THR A 291 -14.90 13.98 -27.74
N ILE A 292 -15.14 14.32 -26.47
CA ILE A 292 -16.01 15.46 -26.12
C ILE A 292 -15.52 16.75 -26.74
N SER A 293 -14.23 17.06 -26.63
CA SER A 293 -13.67 18.33 -27.11
C SER A 293 -13.85 18.52 -28.62
N SER A 294 -14.05 17.43 -29.36
CA SER A 294 -14.36 17.41 -30.78
C SER A 294 -15.86 17.54 -31.12
N ILE A 295 -16.75 17.32 -30.13
CA ILE A 295 -18.19 17.48 -30.29
C ILE A 295 -18.52 18.98 -30.31
N SER A 296 -19.39 19.37 -31.23
CA SER A 296 -19.84 20.77 -31.37
C SER A 296 -20.26 21.39 -30.04
N ASN A 297 -19.86 22.65 -29.81
CA ASN A 297 -20.30 23.44 -28.67
C ASN A 297 -21.82 23.65 -28.60
N SER A 298 -22.55 23.36 -29.70
CA SER A 298 -24.00 23.37 -29.73
C SER A 298 -24.66 22.18 -29.01
N VAL A 299 -23.88 21.17 -28.60
CA VAL A 299 -24.37 20.03 -27.82
C VAL A 299 -24.32 20.38 -26.34
N ASP A 300 -25.44 20.15 -25.63
CA ASP A 300 -25.56 20.35 -24.19
C ASP A 300 -24.51 19.53 -23.41
N ASP A 301 -23.92 20.13 -22.39
CA ASP A 301 -22.91 19.50 -21.53
C ASP A 301 -23.44 18.27 -20.79
N LYS A 302 -24.76 18.18 -20.59
CA LYS A 302 -25.41 16.95 -20.13
C LYS A 302 -25.15 15.79 -21.07
N TRP A 303 -25.36 15.98 -22.36
CA TRP A 303 -25.19 14.93 -23.36
C TRP A 303 -23.71 14.58 -23.53
N LYS A 304 -22.81 15.57 -23.49
CA LYS A 304 -21.36 15.32 -23.48
C LYS A 304 -20.95 14.44 -22.31
N SER A 305 -21.45 14.71 -21.10
CA SER A 305 -21.12 13.94 -19.89
C SER A 305 -21.66 12.51 -19.95
N LEU A 306 -22.87 12.31 -20.45
CA LEU A 306 -23.44 10.98 -20.66
C LEU A 306 -22.66 10.16 -21.70
N ILE A 307 -22.17 10.81 -22.76
CA ILE A 307 -21.32 10.16 -23.77
C ILE A 307 -20.00 9.69 -23.14
N VAL A 308 -19.35 10.50 -22.30
CA VAL A 308 -18.13 10.08 -21.58
C VAL A 308 -18.41 8.90 -20.68
N LEU A 309 -19.46 8.98 -19.86
CA LEU A 309 -19.83 7.88 -18.97
C LEU A 309 -20.06 6.59 -19.77
N GLY A 310 -20.75 6.70 -20.90
CA GLY A 310 -21.02 5.59 -21.81
C GLY A 310 -19.79 5.02 -22.52
N MET A 311 -18.71 5.80 -22.69
CA MET A 311 -17.46 5.34 -23.29
C MET A 311 -16.47 4.82 -22.23
N HIS A 312 -16.26 5.59 -21.17
CA HIS A 312 -15.25 5.35 -20.16
C HIS A 312 -15.57 4.14 -19.27
N ALA A 313 -16.83 4.00 -18.82
CA ALA A 313 -17.21 2.90 -17.93
C ALA A 313 -17.05 1.51 -18.59
N PRO A 314 -17.51 1.27 -19.84
CA PRO A 314 -17.27 0.00 -20.52
C PRO A 314 -15.79 -0.26 -20.80
N MET A 315 -15.01 0.77 -21.14
CA MET A 315 -13.57 0.62 -21.35
C MET A 315 -12.90 0.14 -20.06
N ASN A 316 -13.13 0.82 -18.93
CA ASN A 316 -12.56 0.41 -17.64
C ASN A 316 -12.97 -1.01 -17.23
N LEU A 317 -14.25 -1.37 -17.37
CA LEU A 317 -14.71 -2.74 -17.10
C LEU A 317 -14.04 -3.78 -18.00
N TYR A 318 -13.82 -3.44 -19.28
CA TYR A 318 -13.12 -4.30 -20.23
C TYR A 318 -11.65 -4.46 -19.89
N GLY A 319 -10.96 -3.37 -19.53
CA GLY A 319 -9.60 -3.38 -19.01
C GLY A 319 -9.49 -4.31 -17.80
N LEU A 320 -10.35 -4.13 -16.80
CA LEU A 320 -10.34 -4.94 -15.57
C LEU A 320 -10.49 -6.43 -15.89
N LYS A 321 -11.37 -6.76 -16.84
CA LYS A 321 -11.57 -8.14 -17.30
C LYS A 321 -10.32 -8.71 -17.99
N ILE A 322 -9.62 -7.91 -18.80
CA ILE A 322 -8.39 -8.34 -19.47
C ILE A 322 -7.30 -8.65 -18.43
N PHE A 323 -7.07 -7.72 -17.49
CA PHE A 323 -5.99 -7.86 -16.51
C PHE A 323 -6.27 -8.96 -15.49
N ARG A 324 -7.54 -9.16 -15.07
CA ARG A 324 -7.89 -10.32 -14.22
C ARG A 324 -7.61 -11.67 -14.88
N ASN A 325 -7.73 -11.76 -16.20
CA ASN A 325 -7.55 -13.03 -16.92
C ASN A 325 -6.12 -13.28 -17.39
N ASN A 326 -5.28 -12.25 -17.42
CA ASN A 326 -3.89 -12.32 -17.88
C ASN A 326 -3.00 -11.68 -16.83
N GLN A 327 -2.57 -12.43 -15.82
CA GLN A 327 -1.54 -11.96 -14.90
C GLN A 327 -0.31 -11.57 -15.71
N ILE A 328 0.08 -10.29 -15.71
CA ILE A 328 1.27 -9.82 -16.40
C ILE A 328 2.40 -9.89 -15.36
N PRO A 329 3.30 -10.88 -15.42
CA PRO A 329 4.39 -10.95 -14.47
C PRO A 329 5.32 -9.74 -14.67
N PHE A 330 5.31 -8.80 -13.72
CA PHE A 330 6.27 -7.71 -13.69
C PHE A 330 7.51 -8.15 -12.91
N THR A 331 8.54 -8.57 -13.64
CA THR A 331 9.88 -8.82 -13.08
C THR A 331 10.69 -7.53 -13.18
N GLY A 332 10.38 -6.53 -12.36
CA GLY A 332 11.17 -5.30 -12.23
C GLY A 332 11.57 -5.11 -10.78
N GLY A 333 12.87 -5.24 -10.49
CA GLY A 333 13.45 -5.10 -9.15
C GLY A 333 13.77 -3.66 -8.77
#